data_AF-A0A0G9MCU2-F1
#
_entry.id   AF-A0A0G9MCU2-F1
#
_cell.length_a   1.000
_cell.length_b   1.000
_cell.length_c   1.000
_cell.angle_alpha   90.00
_cell.angle_beta   90.00
_cell.angle_gamma   90.00
#
_symmetry.space_group_name_H-M   'P 1'
#
loop_
_entity.id
_entity.type
_entity.pdbx_description
1 polymer ?
#
loop_
_entity_poly.entity_id
_entity_poly.type
_entity_poly.pdbx_seq_one_letter_code
_entity_poly.pdbx_strand_id
1 'polypeptide(L)'
;MYLALDDREDLPEKVLTEMKLTRKWVLAIVGDKWPLQHRHVLGRAVRIRSPYVDVLSLTQVLALKSLRKKVDKEELSHGKREGYTYLILCTVSGVAAGLQNTG
;
A
#
# COMPACT_ATOMS: atom_id res chain seq x y z
N MET A 1 1.10 -0.02 11.41
CA MET A 1 1.84 -0.20 10.13
C MET A 1 0.84 -0.74 9.09
N TYR A 2 1.10 -0.73 7.77
CA TYR A 2 0.09 -0.95 6.69
C TYR A 2 -0.88 -2.13 6.86
N LEU A 3 -0.45 -3.19 7.55
CA LEU A 3 -1.23 -4.39 7.85
C LEU A 3 -1.58 -4.46 9.35
N ALA A 4 -2.09 -3.39 9.95
CA ALA A 4 -2.69 -3.50 11.28
C ALA A 4 -4.07 -4.15 11.15
N LEU A 5 -4.15 -5.45 11.42
CA LEU A 5 -5.37 -6.26 11.35
C LEU A 5 -6.02 -6.35 12.74
N ASP A 6 -6.27 -5.19 13.34
CA ASP A 6 -6.92 -5.07 14.66
C ASP A 6 -6.16 -5.86 15.74
N ASP A 7 -6.86 -6.58 16.62
CA ASP A 7 -6.29 -7.38 17.72
C ASP A 7 -5.57 -8.67 17.28
N ARG A 8 -5.37 -8.88 15.96
CA ARG A 8 -4.80 -10.12 15.40
C ARG A 8 -3.38 -9.91 14.89
N GLU A 9 -2.43 -9.76 15.81
CA GLU A 9 -1.01 -9.58 15.47
C GLU A 9 -0.39 -10.80 14.75
N ASP A 10 -0.98 -11.99 14.91
CA ASP A 10 -0.51 -13.22 14.24
C ASP A 10 -0.74 -13.20 12.72
N LEU A 11 -1.76 -12.47 12.23
CA LEU A 11 -2.11 -12.46 10.82
C LEU A 11 -1.13 -11.63 9.97
N PRO A 12 -0.78 -10.38 10.34
CA PRO A 12 0.25 -9.61 9.65
C PRO A 12 1.59 -10.34 9.63
N GLU A 13 1.96 -10.99 10.73
CA GLU A 13 3.19 -11.78 10.83
C GLU A 13 3.18 -12.93 9.82
N LYS A 14 2.13 -13.75 9.80
CA LYS A 14 1.98 -14.86 8.84
C LYS A 14 2.07 -14.36 7.40
N VAL A 15 1.29 -13.34 7.04
CA VAL A 15 1.25 -12.81 5.66
C VAL A 15 2.61 -12.24 5.23
N LEU A 16 3.25 -11.44 6.08
CA LEU A 16 4.55 -10.85 5.75
C LEU A 16 5.66 -11.89 5.72
N THR A 17 5.57 -12.94 6.54
CA THR A 17 6.52 -14.05 6.55
C THR A 17 6.42 -14.85 5.25
N GLU A 18 5.21 -15.25 4.86
CA GLU A 18 5.00 -15.97 3.60
C GLU A 18 5.43 -15.13 2.39
N MET A 19 5.08 -13.83 2.34
CA MET A 19 5.53 -12.94 1.27
C MET A 19 7.06 -12.89 1.15
N LYS A 20 7.79 -12.84 2.29
CA LYS A 20 9.26 -12.88 2.30
C LYS A 20 9.81 -14.22 1.83
N LEU A 21 9.21 -15.33 2.26
CA LEU A 21 9.60 -16.68 1.83
C LEU A 21 9.39 -16.88 0.34
N THR A 22 8.22 -16.52 -0.19
CA THR A 22 7.94 -16.57 -1.64
C THR A 22 8.95 -15.74 -2.41
N ARG A 23 9.21 -14.50 -2.00
CA ARG A 23 10.20 -13.65 -2.67
C ARG A 23 11.60 -14.26 -2.65
N LYS A 24 12.03 -14.81 -1.51
CA LYS A 24 13.34 -15.48 -1.37
C LYS A 24 13.48 -16.62 -2.39
N TRP A 25 12.49 -17.51 -2.45
CA TRP A 25 12.56 -18.69 -3.31
C TRP A 25 12.42 -18.35 -4.78
N VAL A 26 11.52 -17.43 -5.16
CA VAL A 26 11.41 -16.96 -6.56
C VAL A 26 12.73 -16.36 -7.03
N LEU A 27 13.37 -15.51 -6.22
CA LEU A 27 14.66 -14.92 -6.55
C LEU A 27 15.77 -15.97 -6.69
N ALA A 28 15.80 -16.98 -5.81
CA ALA A 28 16.76 -18.08 -5.89
C ALA A 28 16.58 -18.91 -7.17
N ILE A 29 15.33 -19.17 -7.59
CA ILE A 29 15.01 -19.92 -8.81
C ILE A 29 15.46 -19.16 -10.07
N VAL A 30 15.19 -17.86 -10.13
CA VAL A 30 15.55 -17.05 -11.31
C VAL A 30 17.00 -16.54 -11.29
N GLY A 31 17.73 -16.72 -10.19
CA GLY A 31 19.11 -16.25 -10.03
C GLY A 31 19.26 -14.74 -9.83
N ASP A 32 18.19 -14.05 -9.43
CA ASP A 32 18.18 -12.59 -9.24
C ASP A 32 18.45 -12.22 -7.77
N LYS A 33 19.16 -11.12 -7.55
CA LYS A 33 19.36 -10.50 -6.22
C LYS A 33 18.18 -9.62 -5.80
N TRP A 34 17.41 -9.11 -6.77
CA TRP A 34 16.20 -8.32 -6.54
C TRP A 34 15.23 -8.45 -7.72
N PRO A 35 13.92 -8.24 -7.52
CA PRO A 35 12.94 -8.35 -8.60
C PRO A 35 13.29 -7.45 -9.79
N LEU A 36 13.13 -7.98 -11.01
CA LEU A 36 13.37 -7.26 -12.26
C LEU A 36 14.84 -6.86 -12.49
N GLN A 37 15.81 -7.58 -11.91
CA GLN A 37 17.24 -7.26 -12.06
C GLN A 37 17.66 -7.15 -13.53
N HIS A 38 17.24 -8.11 -14.37
CA HIS A 38 17.60 -8.18 -15.78
C HIS A 38 16.58 -7.48 -16.70
N ARG A 39 15.59 -6.78 -16.15
CA ARG A 39 14.54 -6.08 -16.91
C ARG A 39 14.72 -4.57 -16.76
N HIS A 40 15.74 -4.03 -17.41
CA HIS A 40 16.17 -2.63 -17.21
C HIS A 40 15.08 -1.59 -17.46
N VAL A 41 14.29 -1.74 -18.53
CA VAL A 41 13.20 -0.79 -18.86
C VAL A 41 12.07 -0.89 -17.84
N LEU A 42 11.51 -2.08 -17.64
CA LEU A 42 10.39 -2.30 -16.72
C LEU A 42 10.78 -2.00 -15.27
N GLY A 43 11.91 -2.49 -14.81
CA GLY A 43 12.40 -2.26 -13.44
C GLY A 43 12.68 -0.78 -13.16
N ARG A 44 13.16 0.00 -14.15
CA ARG A 44 13.28 1.46 -14.02
C ARG A 44 11.90 2.12 -13.95
N ALA A 45 10.98 1.76 -14.84
CA ALA A 45 9.64 2.32 -14.87
C ALA A 45 8.85 2.09 -13.57
N VAL A 46 9.00 0.91 -12.95
CA VAL A 46 8.41 0.62 -11.63
C VAL A 46 9.06 1.49 -10.55
N ARG A 47 10.39 1.53 -10.47
CA ARG A 47 11.12 2.31 -9.45
C ARG A 47 10.83 3.82 -9.49
N ILE A 48 10.63 4.39 -10.67
CA ILE A 48 10.29 5.82 -10.80
C ILE A 48 8.90 6.11 -10.22
N ARG A 49 7.95 5.17 -10.33
CA ARG A 49 6.58 5.33 -9.83
C ARG A 49 6.45 5.03 -8.34
N SER A 50 7.28 4.15 -7.79
CA SER A 50 7.17 3.69 -6.40
C SER A 50 7.06 4.82 -5.37
N PRO A 51 7.91 5.88 -5.40
CA PRO A 51 7.81 6.95 -4.39
C PRO A 51 6.46 7.67 -4.38
N TYR A 52 5.84 7.85 -5.55
CA TYR A 52 4.53 8.50 -5.66
C TYR A 52 3.42 7.58 -5.15
N VAL A 53 3.50 6.29 -5.47
CA VAL A 53 2.58 5.28 -4.93
C VAL A 53 2.69 5.22 -3.40
N ASP A 54 3.91 5.29 -2.85
CA ASP A 54 4.15 5.26 -1.41
C ASP A 54 3.53 6.48 -0.70
N VAL A 55 3.74 7.68 -1.24
CA VAL A 55 3.16 8.92 -0.69
C VAL A 55 1.63 8.90 -0.74
N LEU A 56 1.05 8.48 -1.86
CA LEU A 56 -0.41 8.37 -1.99
C LEU A 56 -0.98 7.31 -1.05
N SER A 57 -0.31 6.17 -0.93
CA SER A 57 -0.73 5.10 -0.03
C SER A 57 -0.68 5.57 1.43
N LEU A 58 0.34 6.35 1.82
CA LEU A 58 0.45 6.84 3.20
C LEU A 58 -0.64 7.87 3.50
N THR A 59 -0.88 8.77 2.54
CA THR A 59 -1.96 9.76 2.59
C THR A 59 -3.31 9.08 2.74
N GLN A 60 -3.56 8.01 1.98
CA GLN A 60 -4.78 7.20 2.06
C GLN A 60 -4.98 6.61 3.46
N VAL A 61 -3.93 6.00 4.04
CA VAL A 61 -3.99 5.40 5.39
C VAL A 61 -4.29 6.47 6.45
N LEU A 62 -3.67 7.64 6.36
CA LEU A 62 -3.91 8.74 7.27
C LEU A 62 -5.35 9.28 7.16
N ALA A 63 -5.85 9.46 5.93
CA ALA A 63 -7.22 9.89 5.69
C ALA A 63 -8.25 8.86 6.19
N LEU A 64 -8.02 7.57 5.95
CA LEU A 64 -8.85 6.48 6.47
C LEU A 64 -8.86 6.44 8.00
N LYS A 65 -7.70 6.63 8.64
CA LYS A 65 -7.63 6.72 10.11
C LYS A 65 -8.48 7.89 10.62
N SER A 66 -8.34 9.07 10.03
CA SER A 66 -9.15 10.24 10.41
C SER A 66 -10.65 9.99 10.23
N LEU A 67 -11.05 9.33 9.14
CA LEU A 67 -12.45 9.00 8.89
C LEU A 67 -13.00 7.95 9.88
N ARG A 68 -12.18 6.97 10.28
CA ARG A 68 -12.55 5.88 11.19
C ARG A 68 -12.59 6.29 12.67
N LYS A 69 -11.91 7.37 13.08
CA LYS A 69 -11.96 7.91 14.46
C LYS A 69 -13.38 8.26 14.96
N LYS A 70 -14.38 8.29 14.07
CA LYS A 70 -15.81 8.34 14.43
C LYS A 70 -16.28 7.17 15.32
N VAL A 71 -15.54 6.04 15.38
CA VAL A 71 -15.86 4.94 16.32
C VAL A 71 -15.52 5.34 17.78
N ASP A 72 -14.62 6.31 18.00
CA ASP A 72 -13.96 6.55 19.30
C ASP A 72 -14.18 7.95 19.91
N LYS A 73 -15.38 8.55 19.76
CA LYS A 73 -15.94 9.65 20.62
C LYS A 73 -16.03 11.09 20.07
N GLU A 74 -15.59 11.42 18.86
CA GLU A 74 -15.85 12.76 18.25
C GLU A 74 -16.33 12.66 16.79
N GLU A 75 -17.51 13.22 16.50
CA GLU A 75 -18.03 13.28 15.13
C GLU A 75 -17.38 14.39 14.30
N LEU A 76 -16.75 14.03 13.18
CA LEU A 76 -16.32 15.00 12.16
C LEU A 76 -17.53 15.75 11.57
N SER A 77 -17.37 17.06 11.38
CA SER A 77 -18.28 17.89 10.58
C SER A 77 -18.44 17.30 9.16
N HIS A 78 -19.63 17.47 8.57
CA HIS A 78 -19.98 17.00 7.23
C HIS A 78 -18.92 17.39 6.18
N GLY A 79 -18.51 18.66 6.14
CA GLY A 79 -17.52 19.13 5.16
C GLY A 79 -16.13 18.51 5.32
N LYS A 80 -15.69 18.22 6.56
CA LYS A 80 -14.42 17.49 6.79
C LYS A 80 -14.53 16.04 6.35
N ARG A 81 -15.70 15.41 6.54
CA ARG A 81 -15.96 14.04 6.08
C ARG A 81 -15.88 13.95 4.56
N GLU A 82 -16.56 14.85 3.85
CA GLU A 82 -16.52 14.92 2.38
C GLU A 82 -15.10 15.15 1.87
N GLY A 83 -14.34 16.05 2.51
CA GLY A 83 -12.94 16.29 2.17
C GLY A 83 -12.06 15.03 2.30
N TYR A 84 -12.19 14.27 3.39
CA TYR A 84 -11.45 13.01 3.53
C TYR A 84 -11.91 11.94 2.55
N THR A 85 -13.21 11.82 2.27
CA THR A 85 -13.73 10.89 1.27
C THR A 85 -13.18 11.22 -0.12
N TYR A 86 -13.16 12.50 -0.50
CA TYR A 86 -12.57 12.95 -1.76
C TYR A 86 -11.08 12.64 -1.82
N LEU A 87 -10.33 12.93 -0.75
CA LEU A 87 -8.90 12.62 -0.67
C LEU A 87 -8.63 11.12 -0.84
N ILE A 88 -9.42 10.25 -0.19
CA ILE A 88 -9.31 8.80 -0.35
C ILE A 88 -9.58 8.38 -1.79
N LEU A 89 -10.60 8.95 -2.45
CA LEU A 89 -10.91 8.66 -3.84
C LEU A 89 -9.72 9.03 -4.75
N CYS A 90 -9.13 10.22 -4.56
CA CYS A 90 -7.94 10.64 -5.30
C CYS A 90 -6.76 9.70 -5.08
N THR A 91 -6.50 9.26 -3.84
CA THR A 91 -5.39 8.35 -3.56
C THR A 91 -5.63 6.96 -4.12
N VAL A 92 -6.86 6.44 -4.10
CA VAL A 92 -7.20 5.14 -4.70
C VAL A 92 -6.94 5.19 -6.21
N SER A 93 -7.44 6.22 -6.90
CA SER A 93 -7.21 6.39 -8.34
C SER A 93 -5.73 6.54 -8.68
N GLY A 94 -4.99 7.33 -7.90
CA GLY A 94 -3.55 7.54 -8.11
C GLY A 94 -2.69 6.30 -7.85
N VAL A 95 -3.00 5.54 -6.81
CA VAL A 95 -2.33 4.25 -6.51
C VAL A 95 -2.62 3.24 -7.61
N ALA A 96 -3.88 3.12 -8.06
CA ALA A 96 -4.26 2.23 -9.16
C ALA A 96 -3.52 2.58 -10.46
N ALA A 97 -3.46 3.87 -10.83
CA ALA A 97 -2.70 4.33 -11.99
C ALA A 97 -1.19 4.06 -11.86
N GLY A 98 -0.65 4.20 -10.65
CA GLY A 98 0.76 3.97 -10.35
C GLY A 98 1.16 2.50 -10.37
N LEU A 99 0.30 1.59 -9.88
CA LEU A 99 0.55 0.14 -9.84
C LEU A 99 0.31 -0.53 -11.20
N GLN A 100 -0.65 -0.04 -12.00
CA GLN A 100 -1.09 -0.69 -13.23
C GLN A 100 -1.58 -2.13 -12.97
N ASN A 101 -1.10 -3.10 -13.75
CA ASN A 101 -1.50 -4.50 -13.67
C ASN A 101 -0.79 -5.22 -12.52
N THR A 102 -1.55 -5.82 -11.61
CA THR A 102 -1.02 -6.47 -10.40
C THR A 102 -1.35 -7.96 -10.29
N GLY A 103 -2.23 -8.48 -11.14
CA GLY A 103 -2.71 -9.85 -11.14
C GLY A 103 -3.96 -10.01 -11.99
#